data_AF-A0A5C7A072-F1
#
_entry.id   AF-A0A5C7A072-F1
#
_cell.length_a   1.000
_cell.length_b   1.000
_cell.length_c   1.000
_cell.angle_alpha   90.00
_cell.angle_beta   90.00
_cell.angle_gamma   90.00
#
_symmetry.space_group_name_H-M   'P 1'
#
loop_
_entity.id
_entity.type
_entity.pdbx_description
1 polymer ?
#
loop_
_entity_poly.entity_id
_entity_poly.type
_entity_poly.pdbx_seq_one_letter_code
_entity_poly.pdbx_strand_id
1 'polypeptide(L)'
;MSFSRQALLGIGMVVGGIVMLSAMVQQLGVSDDNPSLTPAIVDKSSAETASSSSLTTDVDTEKRLLALKQKERAARVAEQERRAELFSEEQASAETQALAKARNENQQYSVNDDPTEETGQSDVTYPKLQPRAGSTVSTPVSSTNKANDDSQKAEQKKDKKQVEEKAASKEVKKSPPKAPIDYTIESGDGLLKLAHQYNVSVAVLAQANNIEPSATLQIGQVLTVPSRKQIERLEREATAAEKKRDEKRKKEEALAKKSVEAKNEAQNKLGAARKEVKETDAKGSFGVQVALATNQASADEVVKKFKAAGYQVKTSQTTRGVRVVVGPERGKIAALALKDKVNSDPDVNTTSAWVLYW
;
A
#
# COMPACT_ATOMS: atom_id res chain seq x y z
N MET A 1 -12.55 -35.05 24.00
CA MET A 1 -13.61 -34.02 24.16
C MET A 1 -13.63 -33.18 22.91
N SER A 2 -14.60 -33.44 22.05
CA SER A 2 -14.89 -32.76 20.79
C SER A 2 -15.66 -31.47 21.07
N PHE A 3 -15.15 -30.33 20.61
CA PHE A 3 -15.94 -29.10 20.54
C PHE A 3 -15.93 -28.52 19.12
N SER A 4 -17.10 -27.98 18.82
CA SER A 4 -17.73 -27.85 17.52
C SER A 4 -17.15 -26.73 16.65
N ARG A 5 -17.00 -27.02 15.36
CA ARG A 5 -16.84 -26.04 14.30
C ARG A 5 -18.23 -25.61 13.84
N GLN A 6 -18.77 -24.52 14.39
CA GLN A 6 -19.72 -23.61 13.73
C GLN A 6 -20.19 -22.54 14.73
N ALA A 7 -20.49 -21.36 14.19
CA ALA A 7 -20.94 -20.13 14.86
C ALA A 7 -19.84 -19.18 15.36
N LEU A 8 -19.14 -18.53 14.43
CA LEU A 8 -19.00 -17.07 14.49
C LEU A 8 -18.89 -16.49 13.08
N LEU A 9 -20.01 -16.61 12.36
CA LEU A 9 -20.34 -15.81 11.19
C LEU A 9 -20.50 -14.35 11.68
N GLY A 10 -19.73 -13.43 11.12
CA GLY A 10 -20.01 -11.99 11.23
C GLY A 10 -18.95 -11.11 11.89
N ILE A 11 -17.70 -11.11 11.40
CA ILE A 11 -16.77 -9.97 11.63
C ILE A 11 -16.01 -9.73 10.32
N GLY A 12 -16.75 -9.23 9.32
CA GLY A 12 -16.20 -8.93 8.00
C GLY A 12 -16.97 -7.82 7.32
N MET A 13 -17.43 -6.81 8.06
CA MET A 13 -18.11 -5.64 7.50
C MET A 13 -18.14 -4.45 8.47
N VAL A 14 -16.98 -3.98 8.97
CA VAL A 14 -16.95 -2.71 9.77
C VAL A 14 -15.79 -1.76 9.42
N VAL A 15 -14.83 -2.12 8.57
CA VAL A 15 -13.71 -1.18 8.28
C VAL A 15 -14.08 -0.13 7.21
N GLY A 16 -15.19 -0.28 6.49
CA GLY A 16 -15.68 0.73 5.52
C GLY A 16 -16.49 1.88 6.13
N GLY A 17 -16.97 1.76 7.37
CA GLY A 17 -17.87 2.75 7.98
C GLY A 17 -17.19 3.81 8.86
N ILE A 18 -15.98 3.56 9.34
CA ILE A 18 -15.30 4.45 10.31
C ILE A 18 -14.62 5.64 9.61
N VAL A 19 -14.23 5.50 8.34
CA VAL A 19 -13.64 6.60 7.56
C VAL A 19 -14.68 7.66 7.18
N MET A 20 -15.96 7.29 7.07
CA MET A 20 -17.03 8.26 6.76
C MET A 20 -17.48 9.07 7.99
N LEU A 21 -17.31 8.53 9.21
CA LEU A 21 -17.70 9.24 10.45
C LEU A 21 -16.65 10.30 10.86
N SER A 22 -15.36 10.11 10.54
CA SER A 22 -14.34 11.14 10.77
C SER A 22 -14.40 12.33 9.80
N ALA A 23 -15.08 12.20 8.65
CA ALA A 23 -15.27 13.31 7.73
C ALA A 23 -16.46 14.23 8.11
N MET A 24 -17.34 13.80 9.03
CA MET A 24 -18.53 14.57 9.41
C MET A 24 -18.37 15.32 10.75
N VAL A 25 -17.27 15.10 11.47
CA VAL A 25 -17.01 15.73 12.80
C VAL A 25 -16.10 16.97 12.72
N GLN A 26 -15.67 17.40 11.52
CA GLN A 26 -14.88 18.63 11.36
C GLN A 26 -15.70 19.85 10.91
N GLN A 27 -17.02 19.76 10.87
CA GLN A 27 -17.88 20.88 10.42
C GLN A 27 -18.68 21.56 11.54
N LEU A 28 -18.33 21.36 12.81
CA LEU A 28 -18.94 22.08 13.94
C LEU A 28 -17.90 22.44 15.01
N GLY A 29 -17.53 23.72 15.02
CA GLY A 29 -16.70 24.42 15.99
C GLY A 29 -16.19 25.68 15.27
N VAL A 30 -16.58 26.90 15.60
CA VAL A 30 -16.70 27.53 16.90
C VAL A 30 -17.57 28.79 16.72
N SER A 31 -18.45 29.07 17.68
CA SER A 31 -18.80 30.44 18.12
C SER A 31 -19.61 30.33 19.42
N ASP A 32 -18.90 30.34 20.56
CA ASP A 32 -19.47 30.79 21.82
C ASP A 32 -19.05 32.25 22.00
N ASP A 33 -20.02 33.16 22.00
CA ASP A 33 -19.97 34.41 22.74
C ASP A 33 -21.39 34.69 23.24
N ASN A 34 -21.58 34.54 24.54
CA ASN A 34 -22.75 34.96 25.28
C ASN A 34 -22.48 36.39 25.78
N PRO A 35 -23.47 37.29 25.80
CA PRO A 35 -24.03 37.56 27.12
C PRO A 35 -25.54 37.83 27.14
N SER A 36 -26.19 37.17 28.11
CA SER A 36 -27.27 37.64 28.99
C SER A 36 -28.53 38.26 28.37
N LEU A 37 -29.70 37.69 28.68
CA LEU A 37 -30.74 38.28 29.56
C LEU A 37 -32.04 37.44 29.56
N THR A 38 -32.39 36.95 30.75
CA THR A 38 -33.73 36.64 31.34
C THR A 38 -34.89 35.99 30.53
N PRO A 39 -35.60 34.99 31.09
CA PRO A 39 -36.76 34.34 30.47
C PRO A 39 -38.10 34.90 31.00
N ALA A 40 -39.07 35.18 30.12
CA ALA A 40 -40.50 35.21 30.51
C ALA A 40 -41.45 35.32 29.30
N ILE A 41 -42.55 34.53 29.35
CA ILE A 41 -43.90 34.78 28.78
C ILE A 41 -44.29 34.04 27.45
N VAL A 42 -44.94 32.88 27.65
CA VAL A 42 -46.34 32.50 27.27
C VAL A 42 -46.86 32.71 25.83
N ASP A 43 -47.14 31.56 25.19
CA ASP A 43 -48.37 31.07 24.53
C ASP A 43 -49.04 31.77 23.30
N LYS A 44 -49.19 30.94 22.25
CA LYS A 44 -50.24 30.78 21.21
C LYS A 44 -51.00 31.96 20.54
N SER A 45 -50.88 31.92 19.20
CA SER A 45 -51.96 31.90 18.18
C SER A 45 -52.74 33.18 17.84
N SER A 46 -52.57 33.70 16.61
CA SER A 46 -53.64 33.70 15.58
C SER A 46 -53.19 34.24 14.20
N ALA A 47 -53.62 33.53 13.17
CA ALA A 47 -54.04 33.96 11.82
C ALA A 47 -53.05 34.50 10.76
N GLU A 48 -53.10 33.81 9.62
CA GLU A 48 -52.54 34.09 8.29
C GLU A 48 -52.96 35.45 7.69
N THR A 49 -52.11 36.04 6.84
CA THR A 49 -52.45 36.31 5.42
C THR A 49 -51.24 36.78 4.60
N ALA A 50 -51.14 36.22 3.39
CA ALA A 50 -50.59 36.80 2.15
C ALA A 50 -49.08 37.14 2.06
N SER A 51 -48.31 36.27 1.40
CA SER A 51 -47.77 36.56 0.06
C SER A 51 -46.91 35.41 -0.46
N SER A 52 -47.43 34.68 -1.45
CA SER A 52 -46.66 33.77 -2.29
C SER A 52 -45.77 34.61 -3.23
N SER A 53 -44.55 34.91 -2.80
CA SER A 53 -43.49 35.30 -3.72
C SER A 53 -42.80 34.03 -4.22
N SER A 54 -43.06 33.71 -5.49
CA SER A 54 -42.34 32.66 -6.22
C SER A 54 -40.84 32.92 -6.15
N LEU A 55 -40.07 31.88 -5.78
CA LEU A 55 -38.61 31.80 -5.92
C LEU A 55 -38.22 32.10 -7.37
N THR A 56 -37.87 33.35 -7.66
CA THR A 56 -37.00 33.71 -8.77
C THR A 56 -35.65 34.02 -8.15
N THR A 57 -34.85 32.99 -7.89
CA THR A 57 -33.44 33.18 -7.54
C THR A 57 -32.75 33.88 -8.71
N ASP A 58 -32.02 34.93 -8.40
CA ASP A 58 -31.32 35.80 -9.34
C ASP A 58 -30.35 34.97 -10.22
N VAL A 59 -30.68 34.82 -11.50
CA VAL A 59 -29.96 33.98 -12.48
C VAL A 59 -28.47 34.36 -12.59
N ASP A 60 -28.13 35.61 -12.36
CA ASP A 60 -26.74 36.07 -12.42
C ASP A 60 -25.92 35.56 -11.22
N THR A 61 -26.54 35.43 -10.05
CA THR A 61 -25.89 34.86 -8.86
C THR A 61 -25.61 33.37 -9.04
N GLU A 62 -26.54 32.61 -9.61
CA GLU A 62 -26.37 31.18 -9.90
C GLU A 62 -25.30 30.94 -10.97
N LYS A 63 -25.26 31.79 -12.01
CA LYS A 63 -24.24 31.71 -13.06
C LYS A 63 -22.84 31.98 -12.52
N ARG A 64 -22.70 32.94 -11.59
CA ARG A 64 -21.42 33.22 -10.92
C ARG A 64 -20.99 32.06 -10.03
N LEU A 65 -21.92 31.45 -9.30
CA LEU A 65 -21.64 30.29 -8.46
C LEU A 65 -21.23 29.06 -9.28
N LEU A 66 -21.89 28.84 -10.43
CA LEU A 66 -21.55 27.78 -11.36
C LEU A 66 -20.14 27.99 -11.95
N ALA A 67 -19.82 29.21 -12.39
CA ALA A 67 -18.50 29.54 -12.91
C ALA A 67 -17.39 29.34 -11.86
N LEU A 68 -17.65 29.71 -10.59
CA LEU A 68 -16.73 29.44 -9.48
C LEU A 68 -16.51 27.94 -9.27
N LYS A 69 -17.58 27.14 -9.27
CA LYS A 69 -17.52 25.69 -9.09
C LYS A 69 -16.80 24.99 -10.25
N GLN A 70 -16.98 25.48 -11.48
CA GLN A 70 -16.24 25.00 -12.65
C GLN A 70 -14.75 25.31 -12.53
N LYS A 71 -14.40 26.53 -12.10
CA LYS A 71 -13.00 26.93 -11.88
C LYS A 71 -12.34 26.08 -10.79
N GLU A 72 -13.04 25.79 -9.71
CA GLU A 72 -12.54 24.93 -8.63
C GLU A 72 -12.34 23.47 -9.09
N ARG A 73 -13.29 22.92 -9.86
CA ARG A 73 -13.14 21.59 -10.45
C ARG A 73 -11.95 21.53 -11.39
N ALA A 74 -11.81 22.52 -12.27
CA ALA A 74 -10.68 22.60 -13.19
C ALA A 74 -9.35 22.70 -12.43
N ALA A 75 -9.28 23.47 -11.35
CA ALA A 75 -8.08 23.56 -10.51
C ALA A 75 -7.71 22.22 -9.86
N ARG A 76 -8.70 21.48 -9.33
CA ARG A 76 -8.46 20.15 -8.75
C ARG A 76 -8.01 19.13 -9.78
N VAL A 77 -8.60 19.15 -10.98
CA VAL A 77 -8.17 18.27 -12.07
C VAL A 77 -6.75 18.59 -12.48
N ALA A 78 -6.41 19.87 -12.64
CA ALA A 78 -5.05 20.29 -12.98
C ALA A 78 -4.00 19.90 -11.91
N GLU A 79 -4.36 19.95 -10.63
CA GLU A 79 -3.49 19.47 -9.54
C GLU A 79 -3.30 17.94 -9.60
N GLN A 80 -4.38 17.21 -9.87
CA GLN A 80 -4.33 15.76 -10.01
C GLN A 80 -3.47 15.35 -11.22
N GLU A 81 -3.59 16.04 -12.34
CA GLU A 81 -2.78 15.83 -13.54
C GLU A 81 -1.30 16.09 -13.27
N ARG A 82 -0.94 17.22 -12.63
CA ARG A 82 0.47 17.48 -12.23
C ARG A 82 1.03 16.39 -11.32
N ARG A 83 0.23 15.89 -10.39
CA ARG A 83 0.66 14.80 -9.50
C ARG A 83 0.87 13.51 -10.27
N ALA A 84 0.02 13.22 -11.25
CA ALA A 84 0.17 12.07 -12.13
C ALA A 84 1.42 12.18 -13.01
N GLU A 85 1.72 13.38 -13.54
CA GLU A 85 2.93 13.65 -14.31
C GLU A 85 4.20 13.43 -13.47
N LEU A 86 4.25 13.98 -12.25
CA LEU A 86 5.38 13.78 -11.34
C LEU A 86 5.61 12.30 -11.02
N PHE A 87 4.54 11.54 -10.80
CA PHE A 87 4.63 10.11 -10.54
C PHE A 87 5.10 9.34 -11.78
N SER A 88 4.62 9.72 -12.97
CA SER A 88 5.08 9.12 -14.24
C SER A 88 6.55 9.42 -14.52
N GLU A 89 7.01 10.63 -14.21
CA GLU A 89 8.41 11.01 -14.36
C GLU A 89 9.31 10.25 -13.37
N GLU A 90 8.87 10.09 -12.12
CA GLU A 90 9.56 9.26 -11.14
C GLU A 90 9.68 7.81 -11.62
N GLN A 91 8.61 7.22 -12.16
CA GLN A 91 8.63 5.88 -12.74
C GLN A 91 9.62 5.77 -13.91
N ALA A 92 9.59 6.71 -14.85
CA ALA A 92 10.53 6.72 -15.98
C ALA A 92 12.00 6.86 -15.51
N SER A 93 12.25 7.67 -14.49
CA SER A 93 13.59 7.80 -13.89
C SER A 93 14.06 6.50 -13.22
N ALA A 94 13.15 5.78 -12.56
CA ALA A 94 13.45 4.50 -11.94
C ALA A 94 13.72 3.41 -13.00
N GLU A 95 12.94 3.38 -14.09
CA GLU A 95 13.14 2.44 -15.21
C GLU A 95 14.47 2.68 -15.92
N THR A 96 14.82 3.94 -16.21
CA THR A 96 16.09 4.28 -16.84
C THR A 96 17.29 3.93 -15.95
N GLN A 97 17.20 4.16 -14.64
CA GLN A 97 18.22 3.74 -13.68
C GLN A 97 18.35 2.21 -13.60
N ALA A 98 17.23 1.48 -13.59
CA ALA A 98 17.23 0.03 -13.58
C ALA A 98 17.85 -0.54 -14.87
N LEU A 99 17.52 0.03 -16.03
CA LEU A 99 18.08 -0.37 -17.32
C LEU A 99 19.58 -0.07 -17.39
N ALA A 100 20.02 1.10 -16.91
CA ALA A 100 21.43 1.44 -16.84
C ALA A 100 22.21 0.47 -15.94
N LYS A 101 21.64 0.14 -14.78
CA LYS A 101 22.21 -0.86 -13.86
C LYS A 101 22.31 -2.24 -14.51
N ALA A 102 21.25 -2.70 -15.17
CA ALA A 102 21.25 -3.99 -15.87
C ALA A 102 22.25 -4.02 -17.03
N ARG A 103 22.40 -2.92 -17.77
CA ARG A 103 23.40 -2.81 -18.84
C ARG A 103 24.82 -2.89 -18.29
N ASN A 104 25.10 -2.19 -17.19
CA ASN A 104 26.42 -2.23 -16.56
C ASN A 104 26.73 -3.63 -16.01
N GLU A 105 25.76 -4.29 -15.38
CA GLU A 105 25.89 -5.67 -14.92
C GLU A 105 26.18 -6.63 -16.09
N ASN A 106 25.48 -6.51 -17.23
CA ASN A 106 25.73 -7.35 -18.40
C ASN A 106 27.11 -7.06 -19.06
N GLN A 107 27.58 -5.81 -19.01
CA GLN A 107 28.93 -5.44 -19.43
C GLN A 107 30.01 -6.02 -18.50
N GLN A 108 29.73 -6.11 -17.20
CA GLN A 108 30.62 -6.77 -16.23
C GLN A 108 30.81 -8.27 -16.54
N TYR A 109 29.78 -8.96 -17.04
CA TYR A 109 29.90 -10.36 -17.45
C TYR A 109 30.67 -10.54 -18.77
N SER A 110 30.66 -9.55 -19.66
CA SER A 110 31.38 -9.62 -20.94
C SER A 110 32.86 -9.21 -20.87
N VAL A 111 33.32 -8.69 -19.72
CA VAL A 111 34.73 -8.31 -19.48
C VAL A 111 35.53 -9.42 -18.76
N ASN A 112 34.91 -10.57 -18.44
CA ASN A 112 35.61 -11.73 -17.89
C ASN A 112 35.99 -12.80 -18.94
N ASP A 113 35.72 -12.55 -20.23
CA ASP A 113 36.32 -13.32 -21.34
C ASP A 113 37.57 -12.59 -21.84
N ASP A 114 38.72 -12.88 -21.21
CA ASP A 114 40.04 -12.55 -21.74
C ASP A 114 40.37 -13.53 -22.88
N PRO A 115 40.71 -13.08 -24.11
CA PRO A 115 40.96 -13.97 -25.23
C PRO A 115 42.39 -14.51 -25.13
N THR A 116 42.54 -15.68 -24.51
CA THR A 116 43.68 -16.55 -24.78
C THR A 116 43.22 -17.71 -25.64
N GLU A 117 43.82 -17.76 -26.83
CA GLU A 117 43.68 -18.80 -27.84
C GLU A 117 43.74 -20.20 -27.24
N GLU A 118 42.77 -21.07 -27.56
CA GLU A 118 43.06 -22.43 -28.02
C GLU A 118 41.91 -22.93 -28.91
N THR A 119 42.31 -23.47 -30.05
CA THR A 119 41.52 -24.20 -31.03
C THR A 119 40.73 -25.34 -30.41
N GLY A 120 39.40 -25.32 -30.54
CA GLY A 120 38.53 -26.40 -30.09
C GLY A 120 37.20 -26.38 -30.82
N GLN A 121 37.14 -27.13 -31.92
CA GLN A 121 35.97 -27.34 -32.76
C GLN A 121 34.90 -28.13 -31.98
N SER A 122 33.71 -27.55 -31.79
CA SER A 122 32.50 -28.32 -31.50
C SER A 122 31.26 -27.64 -32.06
N ASP A 123 30.66 -28.31 -33.04
CA ASP A 123 29.42 -27.98 -33.72
C ASP A 123 28.27 -27.64 -32.76
N VAL A 124 27.61 -26.50 -32.99
CA VAL A 124 26.19 -26.33 -32.63
C VAL A 124 25.47 -25.69 -33.81
N THR A 125 24.72 -26.55 -34.49
CA THR A 125 23.78 -26.30 -35.58
C THR A 125 22.70 -25.29 -35.20
N TYR A 126 22.57 -24.21 -35.97
CA TYR A 126 21.37 -23.38 -36.01
C TYR A 126 20.44 -23.83 -37.14
N PRO A 127 19.13 -24.08 -36.90
CA PRO A 127 18.20 -24.24 -38.01
C PRO A 127 17.84 -22.86 -38.58
N LYS A 128 18.25 -22.64 -39.84
CA LYS A 128 17.85 -21.50 -40.68
C LYS A 128 16.47 -21.79 -41.29
N LEU A 129 15.47 -20.99 -40.95
CA LEU A 129 14.16 -21.01 -41.61
C LEU A 129 14.25 -20.33 -42.99
N GLN A 130 13.96 -21.08 -44.05
CA GLN A 130 13.66 -20.54 -45.39
C GLN A 130 12.16 -20.71 -45.68
N PRO A 131 11.48 -19.71 -46.27
CA PRO A 131 10.10 -19.84 -46.73
C PRO A 131 10.06 -20.54 -48.09
N ARG A 132 9.25 -21.60 -48.23
CA ARG A 132 8.98 -22.25 -49.52
C ARG A 132 7.61 -21.84 -50.04
N ALA A 133 7.62 -21.07 -51.12
CA ALA A 133 6.48 -20.81 -51.98
C ALA A 133 6.44 -21.80 -53.15
N GLY A 134 5.23 -22.17 -53.57
CA GLY A 134 4.90 -22.41 -54.98
C GLY A 134 4.90 -23.84 -55.52
N SER A 135 3.91 -24.06 -56.40
CA SER A 135 3.73 -25.14 -57.41
C SER A 135 2.99 -26.40 -56.91
N THR A 136 1.65 -26.48 -57.00
CA THR A 136 0.80 -26.82 -58.18
C THR A 136 1.17 -28.11 -58.89
N VAL A 137 0.25 -29.09 -58.94
CA VAL A 137 -0.23 -29.78 -60.17
C VAL A 137 -1.25 -30.89 -59.81
N SER A 138 -2.45 -30.72 -60.34
CA SER A 138 -3.41 -31.67 -60.93
C SER A 138 -3.98 -32.91 -60.20
N THR A 139 -5.32 -32.91 -60.19
CA THR A 139 -6.35 -33.97 -60.01
C THR A 139 -6.39 -34.97 -61.22
N PRO A 140 -7.39 -35.87 -61.43
CA PRO A 140 -8.43 -36.54 -60.60
C PRO A 140 -8.58 -38.07 -60.90
N VAL A 141 -9.67 -38.71 -60.40
CA VAL A 141 -10.47 -39.89 -60.87
C VAL A 141 -10.71 -40.86 -59.69
N SER A 142 -11.88 -40.95 -59.04
CA SER A 142 -13.27 -41.32 -59.41
C SER A 142 -13.52 -42.83 -59.57
N SER A 143 -14.42 -43.40 -58.74
CA SER A 143 -15.31 -44.60 -58.94
C SER A 143 -15.86 -45.04 -57.55
N THR A 144 -17.02 -44.59 -57.05
CA THR A 144 -18.43 -45.02 -57.27
C THR A 144 -18.83 -46.40 -56.70
N ASN A 145 -19.81 -46.39 -55.78
CA ASN A 145 -21.00 -47.28 -55.65
C ASN A 145 -21.87 -46.69 -54.51
N LYS A 146 -23.02 -46.02 -54.73
CA LYS A 146 -24.39 -46.47 -55.12
C LYS A 146 -24.93 -47.56 -54.17
N ALA A 147 -26.14 -47.57 -53.61
CA ALA A 147 -27.36 -46.79 -53.79
C ALA A 147 -28.32 -47.15 -52.62
N ASN A 148 -29.16 -46.22 -52.13
CA ASN A 148 -30.65 -46.26 -52.18
C ASN A 148 -31.27 -46.59 -50.81
N ASP A 149 -32.45 -46.14 -50.40
CA ASP A 149 -33.42 -45.15 -50.87
C ASP A 149 -34.50 -45.02 -49.76
N ASP A 150 -35.13 -43.86 -49.77
CA ASP A 150 -36.50 -43.55 -49.40
C ASP A 150 -37.02 -43.33 -47.96
N SER A 151 -38.08 -42.51 -47.97
CA SER A 151 -38.51 -41.54 -46.97
C SER A 151 -39.84 -41.90 -46.29
N GLN A 152 -40.19 -41.07 -45.28
CA GLN A 152 -41.54 -40.68 -44.81
C GLN A 152 -42.10 -41.29 -43.50
N LYS A 153 -42.03 -40.45 -42.45
CA LYS A 153 -43.11 -39.90 -41.61
C LYS A 153 -44.36 -40.77 -41.31
N ALA A 154 -44.58 -41.08 -40.02
CA ALA A 154 -45.88 -40.99 -39.34
C ALA A 154 -45.72 -41.03 -37.80
N GLU A 155 -46.68 -40.43 -37.10
CA GLU A 155 -46.62 -39.96 -35.72
C GLU A 155 -47.04 -40.97 -34.63
N GLN A 156 -46.61 -40.63 -33.40
CA GLN A 156 -47.32 -40.74 -32.12
C GLN A 156 -47.17 -41.97 -31.18
N LYS A 157 -46.59 -41.62 -30.02
CA LYS A 157 -46.93 -41.97 -28.62
C LYS A 157 -46.08 -42.99 -27.85
N LYS A 158 -45.31 -42.38 -26.93
CA LYS A 158 -45.32 -42.56 -25.47
C LYS A 158 -44.29 -43.49 -24.79
N ASP A 159 -43.51 -42.80 -23.97
CA ASP A 159 -43.11 -43.08 -22.60
C ASP A 159 -41.88 -43.96 -22.31
N LYS A 160 -40.94 -43.28 -21.61
CA LYS A 160 -39.97 -43.79 -20.62
C LYS A 160 -38.86 -44.74 -21.09
N LYS A 161 -37.69 -44.15 -21.34
CA LYS A 161 -36.51 -44.25 -20.45
C LYS A 161 -35.33 -43.56 -21.14
N GLN A 162 -35.11 -42.31 -20.78
CA GLN A 162 -33.94 -41.53 -21.18
C GLN A 162 -33.35 -40.94 -19.92
N VAL A 163 -32.61 -41.74 -19.15
CA VAL A 163 -31.61 -41.29 -18.17
C VAL A 163 -30.66 -42.47 -17.91
N GLU A 164 -29.66 -42.68 -18.78
CA GLU A 164 -28.42 -43.42 -18.43
C GLU A 164 -27.37 -43.40 -19.56
N GLU A 165 -27.17 -42.26 -20.24
CA GLU A 165 -26.00 -42.13 -21.13
C GLU A 165 -25.63 -40.65 -21.37
N LYS A 166 -25.39 -39.90 -20.28
CA LYS A 166 -24.79 -38.55 -20.38
C LYS A 166 -24.15 -38.06 -19.06
N ALA A 167 -23.49 -38.96 -18.34
CA ALA A 167 -22.82 -38.66 -17.07
C ALA A 167 -21.38 -39.23 -16.96
N ALA A 168 -20.64 -39.33 -18.06
CA ALA A 168 -19.28 -39.90 -18.05
C ALA A 168 -18.25 -39.12 -18.91
N SER A 169 -18.31 -37.78 -18.94
CA SER A 169 -17.22 -36.99 -19.57
C SER A 169 -16.95 -35.60 -18.95
N LYS A 170 -17.32 -35.35 -17.68
CA LYS A 170 -17.00 -34.07 -16.98
C LYS A 170 -16.28 -34.25 -15.65
N GLU A 171 -15.49 -35.31 -15.49
CA GLU A 171 -14.84 -35.61 -14.21
C GLU A 171 -13.33 -35.88 -14.33
N VAL A 172 -12.64 -35.10 -15.18
CA VAL A 172 -11.18 -35.16 -15.28
C VAL A 172 -10.64 -33.74 -15.30
N LYS A 173 -9.57 -33.50 -14.51
CA LYS A 173 -8.75 -32.27 -14.35
C LYS A 173 -9.02 -31.43 -13.08
N LYS A 174 -9.05 -32.05 -11.89
CA LYS A 174 -8.87 -31.35 -10.60
C LYS A 174 -7.42 -31.37 -10.08
N SER A 175 -6.44 -31.65 -10.93
CA SER A 175 -5.02 -31.68 -10.57
C SER A 175 -4.26 -30.56 -11.27
N PRO A 176 -3.27 -29.94 -10.59
CA PRO A 176 -2.46 -28.91 -11.20
C PRO A 176 -1.71 -29.48 -12.41
N PRO A 177 -1.56 -28.70 -13.48
CA PRO A 177 -0.94 -29.19 -14.70
C PRO A 177 0.55 -29.47 -14.48
N LYS A 178 1.09 -30.41 -15.26
CA LYS A 178 2.51 -30.80 -15.20
C LYS A 178 3.43 -29.75 -15.82
N ALA A 179 2.90 -28.95 -16.74
CA ALA A 179 3.55 -27.83 -17.40
C ALA A 179 2.64 -26.59 -17.31
N PRO A 180 3.17 -25.36 -17.49
CA PRO A 180 2.35 -24.16 -17.57
C PRO A 180 1.33 -24.27 -18.72
N ILE A 181 0.12 -23.76 -18.52
CA ILE A 181 -0.93 -23.72 -19.53
C ILE A 181 -1.47 -22.30 -19.64
N ASP A 182 -1.56 -21.76 -20.84
CA ASP A 182 -2.21 -20.48 -21.07
C ASP A 182 -3.72 -20.69 -21.26
N TYR A 183 -4.51 -19.90 -20.55
CA TYR A 183 -5.97 -19.96 -20.53
C TYR A 183 -6.56 -18.59 -20.83
N THR A 184 -7.36 -18.49 -21.88
CA THR A 184 -8.09 -17.27 -22.21
C THR A 184 -9.36 -17.20 -21.37
N ILE A 185 -9.53 -16.10 -20.63
CA ILE A 185 -10.66 -15.87 -19.74
C ILE A 185 -11.96 -15.75 -20.53
N GLU A 186 -12.95 -16.55 -20.15
CA GLU A 186 -14.30 -16.50 -20.72
C GLU A 186 -15.29 -15.77 -19.80
N SER A 187 -16.49 -15.49 -20.32
CA SER A 187 -17.54 -14.83 -19.54
C SER A 187 -17.94 -15.68 -18.33
N GLY A 188 -17.88 -15.07 -17.14
CA GLY A 188 -18.20 -15.75 -15.88
C GLY A 188 -17.03 -16.55 -15.27
N ASP A 189 -15.82 -16.33 -15.76
CA ASP A 189 -14.61 -16.77 -15.09
C ASP A 189 -14.09 -15.72 -14.10
N GLY A 190 -13.44 -16.23 -13.07
CA GLY A 190 -12.81 -15.43 -12.03
C GLY A 190 -11.68 -16.22 -11.38
N LEU A 191 -10.76 -15.50 -10.73
CA LEU A 191 -9.58 -16.11 -10.13
C LEU A 191 -9.93 -17.25 -9.19
N LEU A 192 -10.97 -17.10 -8.37
CA LEU A 192 -11.40 -18.12 -7.43
C LEU A 192 -11.88 -19.40 -8.14
N LYS A 193 -12.70 -19.25 -9.20
CA LYS A 193 -13.23 -20.38 -9.98
C LYS A 193 -12.10 -21.14 -10.69
N LEU A 194 -11.17 -20.41 -11.32
CA LEU A 194 -10.03 -21.00 -12.02
C LEU A 194 -9.04 -21.65 -11.06
N ALA A 195 -8.76 -21.00 -9.93
CA ALA A 195 -7.97 -21.57 -8.83
C ALA A 195 -8.55 -22.92 -8.36
N HIS A 196 -9.87 -23.00 -8.14
CA HIS A 196 -10.53 -24.26 -7.79
C HIS A 196 -10.49 -25.31 -8.90
N GLN A 197 -10.66 -24.91 -10.15
CA GLN A 197 -10.62 -25.82 -11.29
C GLN A 197 -9.25 -26.48 -11.45
N TYR A 198 -8.18 -25.71 -11.35
CA TYR A 198 -6.80 -26.21 -11.51
C TYR A 198 -6.15 -26.64 -10.19
N ASN A 199 -6.89 -26.57 -9.08
CA ASN A 199 -6.39 -26.89 -7.74
C ASN A 199 -5.10 -26.12 -7.39
N VAL A 200 -5.14 -24.81 -7.63
CA VAL A 200 -4.09 -23.83 -7.31
C VAL A 200 -4.67 -22.81 -6.33
N SER A 201 -3.87 -22.25 -5.43
CA SER A 201 -4.36 -21.18 -4.57
C SER A 201 -4.53 -19.87 -5.36
N VAL A 202 -5.50 -19.04 -4.98
CA VAL A 202 -5.74 -17.74 -5.62
C VAL A 202 -4.49 -16.85 -5.57
N ALA A 203 -3.78 -16.85 -4.44
CA ALA A 203 -2.56 -16.08 -4.27
C ALA A 203 -1.45 -16.52 -5.22
N VAL A 204 -1.26 -17.85 -5.40
CA VAL A 204 -0.23 -18.39 -6.31
C VAL A 204 -0.60 -18.13 -7.77
N LEU A 205 -1.88 -18.29 -8.14
CA LEU A 205 -2.35 -17.99 -9.50
C LEU A 205 -2.19 -16.50 -9.82
N ALA A 206 -2.52 -15.62 -8.88
CA ALA A 206 -2.37 -14.18 -9.02
C ALA A 206 -0.89 -13.78 -9.13
N GLN A 207 -0.03 -14.34 -8.26
CA GLN A 207 1.42 -14.10 -8.28
C GLN A 207 2.06 -14.58 -9.58
N ALA A 208 1.67 -15.75 -10.10
CA ALA A 208 2.17 -16.27 -11.37
C ALA A 208 1.84 -15.36 -12.56
N ASN A 209 0.79 -14.56 -12.44
CA ASN A 209 0.30 -13.64 -13.48
C ASN A 209 0.57 -12.16 -13.16
N ASN A 210 1.34 -11.86 -12.10
CA ASN A 210 1.62 -10.49 -11.63
C ASN A 210 0.37 -9.62 -11.45
N ILE A 211 -0.72 -10.21 -10.97
CA ILE A 211 -1.98 -9.52 -10.65
C ILE A 211 -2.25 -9.58 -9.16
N GLU A 212 -3.09 -8.66 -8.67
CA GLU A 212 -3.54 -8.73 -7.28
C GLU A 212 -4.51 -9.91 -7.08
N PRO A 213 -4.49 -10.58 -5.91
CA PRO A 213 -5.47 -11.62 -5.58
C PRO A 213 -6.94 -11.15 -5.61
N SER A 214 -7.17 -9.84 -5.48
CA SER A 214 -8.46 -9.15 -5.55
C SER A 214 -8.77 -8.56 -6.93
N ALA A 215 -7.88 -8.74 -7.92
CA ALA A 215 -8.08 -8.15 -9.24
C ALA A 215 -9.27 -8.80 -9.98
N THR A 216 -10.04 -7.96 -10.68
CA THR A 216 -11.09 -8.42 -11.60
C THR A 216 -10.47 -8.83 -12.93
N LEU A 217 -10.75 -10.04 -13.38
CA LEU A 217 -10.28 -10.55 -14.68
C LEU A 217 -11.11 -9.97 -15.82
N GLN A 218 -10.46 -9.63 -16.93
CA GLN A 218 -11.12 -9.15 -18.15
C GLN A 218 -11.38 -10.30 -19.11
N ILE A 219 -12.54 -10.29 -19.79
CA ILE A 219 -12.86 -11.29 -20.81
C ILE A 219 -11.86 -11.17 -21.96
N GLY A 220 -11.31 -12.30 -22.42
CA GLY A 220 -10.28 -12.36 -23.45
C GLY A 220 -8.85 -12.15 -22.94
N GLN A 221 -8.67 -11.85 -21.66
CA GLN A 221 -7.34 -11.83 -21.03
C GLN A 221 -6.73 -13.24 -21.06
N VAL A 222 -5.43 -13.35 -21.32
CA VAL A 222 -4.70 -14.62 -21.23
C VAL A 222 -4.11 -14.74 -19.83
N LEU A 223 -4.40 -15.85 -19.16
CA LEU A 223 -3.93 -16.20 -17.83
C LEU A 223 -3.06 -17.46 -17.91
N THR A 224 -1.83 -17.38 -17.43
CA THR A 224 -0.93 -18.52 -17.32
C THR A 224 -1.21 -19.29 -16.03
N VAL A 225 -1.67 -20.53 -16.15
CA VAL A 225 -1.84 -21.47 -15.03
C VAL A 225 -0.49 -22.12 -14.72
N PRO A 226 0.08 -21.93 -13.51
CA PRO A 226 1.38 -22.46 -13.17
C PRO A 226 1.37 -23.99 -13.03
N SER A 227 2.51 -24.61 -13.36
CA SER A 227 2.74 -26.03 -13.13
C SER A 227 2.88 -26.36 -11.64
N ARG A 228 2.69 -27.63 -11.27
CA ARG A 228 2.90 -28.11 -9.89
C ARG A 228 4.26 -27.70 -9.30
N LYS A 229 5.35 -27.78 -10.08
CA LYS A 229 6.69 -27.36 -9.62
C LYS A 229 6.77 -25.86 -9.33
N GLN A 230 6.11 -25.03 -10.15
CA GLN A 230 6.05 -23.59 -9.93
C GLN A 230 5.21 -23.26 -8.71
N ILE A 231 4.08 -23.95 -8.50
CA ILE A 231 3.23 -23.78 -7.31
C ILE A 231 4.05 -24.03 -6.04
N GLU A 232 4.76 -25.16 -5.95
CA GLU A 232 5.60 -25.47 -4.78
C GLU A 232 6.70 -24.43 -4.54
N ARG A 233 7.28 -23.87 -5.62
CA ARG A 233 8.27 -22.79 -5.51
C ARG A 233 7.63 -21.50 -4.97
N LEU A 234 6.51 -21.08 -5.56
CA LEU A 234 5.80 -19.85 -5.19
C LEU A 234 5.29 -19.92 -3.75
N GLU A 235 4.82 -21.09 -3.29
CA GLU A 235 4.41 -21.31 -1.89
C GLU A 235 5.60 -21.23 -0.92
N ARG A 236 6.76 -21.80 -1.28
CA ARG A 236 7.99 -21.65 -0.46
C ARG A 236 8.46 -20.20 -0.41
N GLU A 237 8.39 -19.48 -1.53
CA GLU A 237 8.74 -18.07 -1.59
C GLU A 237 7.78 -17.20 -0.77
N ALA A 238 6.47 -17.47 -0.84
CA ALA A 238 5.45 -16.78 -0.05
C ALA A 238 5.64 -17.01 1.45
N THR A 239 5.85 -18.27 1.87
CA THR A 239 6.09 -18.59 3.29
C THR A 239 7.43 -18.03 3.80
N ALA A 240 8.47 -18.00 2.98
CA ALA A 240 9.74 -17.35 3.32
C ALA A 240 9.59 -15.83 3.44
N ALA A 241 8.82 -15.20 2.55
CA ALA A 241 8.53 -13.77 2.61
C ALA A 241 7.69 -13.41 3.85
N GLU A 242 6.71 -14.23 4.21
CA GLU A 242 5.91 -14.06 5.43
C GLU A 242 6.77 -14.18 6.69
N LYS A 243 7.63 -15.21 6.78
CA LYS A 243 8.59 -15.35 7.88
C LYS A 243 9.52 -14.14 8.01
N LYS A 244 10.07 -13.64 6.89
CA LYS A 244 10.91 -12.44 6.89
C LYS A 244 10.14 -11.20 7.37
N ARG A 245 8.87 -11.05 6.99
CA ARG A 245 8.00 -9.97 7.48
C ARG A 245 7.73 -10.10 8.97
N ASP A 246 7.46 -11.30 9.46
CA ASP A 246 7.25 -11.57 10.89
C ASP A 246 8.50 -11.31 11.72
N GLU A 247 9.65 -11.76 11.25
CA GLU A 247 10.94 -11.48 11.89
C GLU A 247 11.23 -9.98 11.91
N LYS A 248 10.97 -9.27 10.81
CA LYS A 248 11.10 -7.80 10.77
C LYS A 248 10.16 -7.12 11.76
N ARG A 249 8.87 -7.50 11.78
CA ARG A 249 7.89 -6.98 12.74
C ARG A 249 8.30 -7.24 14.19
N LYS A 250 8.73 -8.46 14.51
CA LYS A 250 9.22 -8.83 15.86
C LYS A 250 10.46 -8.03 16.24
N LYS A 251 11.39 -7.81 15.30
CA LYS A 251 12.59 -7.01 15.54
C LYS A 251 12.27 -5.53 15.78
N GLU A 252 11.35 -4.97 15.00
CA GLU A 252 10.86 -3.59 15.17
C GLU A 252 10.12 -3.42 16.50
N GLU A 253 9.26 -4.37 16.87
CA GLU A 253 8.56 -4.37 18.16
C GLU A 253 9.52 -4.51 19.34
N ALA A 254 10.53 -5.38 19.24
CA ALA A 254 11.56 -5.53 20.27
C ALA A 254 12.42 -4.26 20.42
N LEU A 255 12.77 -3.60 19.31
CA LEU A 255 13.49 -2.33 19.33
C LEU A 255 12.64 -1.22 19.96
N ALA A 256 11.35 -1.16 19.61
CA ALA A 256 10.40 -0.22 20.21
C ALA A 256 10.28 -0.44 21.72
N LYS A 257 10.09 -1.68 22.17
CA LYS A 257 10.05 -2.03 23.61
C LYS A 257 11.32 -1.60 24.34
N LYS A 258 12.50 -1.90 23.78
CA LYS A 258 13.79 -1.50 24.35
C LYS A 258 13.94 0.03 24.44
N SER A 259 13.46 0.77 23.44
CA SER A 259 13.50 2.25 23.45
C SER A 259 12.59 2.86 24.51
N VAL A 260 11.41 2.27 24.73
CA VAL A 260 10.47 2.71 25.79
C VAL A 260 11.05 2.43 27.17
N GLU A 261 11.65 1.25 27.37
CA GLU A 261 12.33 0.90 28.62
C GLU A 261 13.49 1.86 28.93
N ALA A 262 14.35 2.13 27.94
CA ALA A 262 15.44 3.09 28.07
C ALA A 262 14.95 4.51 28.40
N LYS A 263 13.86 4.96 27.78
CA LYS A 263 13.21 6.25 28.09
C LYS A 263 12.74 6.31 29.54
N ASN A 264 12.07 5.27 30.02
CA ASN A 264 11.57 5.20 31.39
C ASN A 264 12.70 5.17 32.42
N GLU A 265 13.75 4.38 32.17
CA GLU A 265 14.92 4.30 33.04
C GLU A 265 15.64 5.66 33.11
N ALA A 266 15.86 6.32 31.97
CA ALA A 266 16.51 7.62 31.92
C ALA A 266 15.66 8.71 32.62
N GLN A 267 14.33 8.65 32.50
CA GLN A 267 13.43 9.55 33.22
C GLN A 267 13.49 9.33 34.74
N ASN A 268 13.55 8.09 35.20
CA ASN A 268 13.69 7.76 36.62
C ASN A 268 15.05 8.23 37.16
N LYS A 269 16.13 8.01 36.42
CA LYS A 269 17.48 8.50 36.76
C LYS A 269 17.53 10.03 36.83
N LEU A 270 16.88 10.74 35.91
CA LEU A 270 16.75 12.20 35.97
C LEU A 270 15.99 12.65 37.22
N GLY A 271 14.90 11.95 37.57
CA GLY A 271 14.14 12.22 38.79
C GLY A 271 14.97 12.04 40.06
N ALA A 272 15.78 10.98 40.14
CA ALA A 272 16.70 10.73 41.25
C ALA A 272 17.82 11.77 41.33
N ALA A 273 18.48 12.08 40.20
CA ALA A 273 19.53 13.09 40.13
C ALA A 273 19.04 14.49 40.55
N ARG A 274 17.81 14.86 40.17
CA ARG A 274 17.18 16.12 40.61
C ARG A 274 16.88 16.16 42.12
N LYS A 275 16.74 15.01 42.79
CA LYS A 275 16.59 14.94 44.26
C LYS A 275 17.94 15.06 44.96
N GLU A 276 18.94 14.32 44.50
CA GLU A 276 20.31 14.33 45.06
C GLU A 276 20.97 15.72 44.97
N VAL A 277 20.74 16.47 43.89
CA VAL A 277 21.26 17.84 43.76
C VAL A 277 20.51 18.86 44.64
N LYS A 278 19.30 18.56 45.12
CA LYS A 278 18.68 19.41 46.15
C LYS A 278 19.40 19.29 47.50
N GLU A 279 20.11 18.18 47.71
CA GLU A 279 20.83 17.87 48.94
C GLU A 279 22.31 18.33 48.88
N THR A 280 22.89 18.47 47.69
CA THR A 280 24.29 18.86 47.48
C THR A 280 24.42 20.22 46.76
N ASP A 281 25.32 21.08 47.24
CA ASP A 281 25.41 22.53 46.97
C ASP A 281 25.33 22.92 45.47
N ALA A 282 24.24 23.60 45.10
CA ALA A 282 23.81 23.92 43.75
C ALA A 282 24.56 25.12 43.12
N LYS A 283 25.89 25.03 43.01
CA LYS A 283 26.68 26.09 42.34
C LYS A 283 26.63 25.94 40.82
N GLY A 284 25.58 26.49 40.22
CA GLY A 284 25.48 26.71 38.78
C GLY A 284 24.23 26.16 38.12
N SER A 285 23.78 26.87 37.09
CA SER A 285 22.80 26.34 36.13
C SER A 285 23.56 25.59 35.04
N PHE A 286 22.99 24.49 34.58
CA PHE A 286 23.53 23.70 33.49
C PHE A 286 22.45 23.49 32.44
N GLY A 287 22.88 23.32 31.19
CA GLY A 287 22.00 22.90 30.11
C GLY A 287 22.64 21.83 29.27
N VAL A 288 21.83 21.25 28.39
CA VAL A 288 22.23 20.23 27.45
C VAL A 288 22.09 20.80 26.05
N GLN A 289 23.19 21.07 25.36
CA GLN A 289 23.14 21.48 23.96
C GLN A 289 22.81 20.26 23.12
N VAL A 290 21.74 20.37 22.34
CA VAL A 290 21.22 19.29 21.49
C VAL A 290 21.54 19.51 20.01
N ALA A 291 21.65 20.77 19.59
CA ALA A 291 21.96 21.13 18.21
C ALA A 291 22.69 22.48 18.12
N LEU A 292 23.43 22.64 17.02
CA LEU A 292 23.95 23.93 16.54
C LEU A 292 23.45 24.10 15.11
N ALA A 293 22.37 24.86 14.95
CA ALA A 293 21.74 25.09 13.65
C ALA A 293 22.46 26.21 12.89
N THR A 294 22.48 26.14 11.56
CA THR A 294 23.14 27.15 10.71
C THR A 294 22.35 28.47 10.65
N ASN A 295 21.04 28.43 10.88
CA ASN A 295 20.15 29.59 10.87
C ASN A 295 19.02 29.45 11.92
N GLN A 296 18.25 30.52 12.12
CA GLN A 296 17.16 30.57 13.10
C GLN A 296 16.00 29.62 12.75
N ALA A 297 15.63 29.50 11.47
CA ALA A 297 14.53 28.63 11.06
C ALA A 297 14.80 27.15 11.38
N SER A 298 16.01 26.66 11.08
CA SER A 298 16.46 25.32 11.43
C SER A 298 16.56 25.12 12.95
N ALA A 299 16.91 26.17 13.71
CA ALA A 299 16.87 26.12 15.16
C ALA A 299 15.43 25.99 15.67
N ASP A 300 14.49 26.73 15.08
CA ASP A 300 13.08 26.73 15.48
C ASP A 300 12.41 25.38 15.22
N GLU A 301 12.79 24.68 14.15
CA GLU A 301 12.36 23.30 13.91
C GLU A 301 12.79 22.35 15.03
N VAL A 302 14.07 22.43 15.43
CA VAL A 302 14.59 21.64 16.56
C VAL A 302 13.88 22.04 17.85
N VAL A 303 13.73 23.34 18.12
CA VAL A 303 13.00 23.84 19.30
C VAL A 303 11.56 23.32 19.32
N LYS A 304 10.86 23.33 18.18
CA LYS A 304 9.50 22.82 18.04
C LYS A 304 9.44 21.33 18.38
N LYS A 305 10.37 20.53 17.88
CA LYS A 305 10.47 19.09 18.17
C LYS A 305 10.65 18.83 19.66
N PHE A 306 11.59 19.51 20.30
CA PHE A 306 11.88 19.33 21.72
C PHE A 306 10.78 19.89 22.64
N LYS A 307 10.14 21.01 22.28
CA LYS A 307 8.97 21.53 23.00
C LYS A 307 7.78 20.58 22.90
N ALA A 308 7.54 19.98 21.74
CA ALA A 308 6.47 18.98 21.55
C ALA A 308 6.71 17.74 22.43
N ALA A 309 7.97 17.35 22.63
CA ALA A 309 8.36 16.29 23.56
C ALA A 309 8.37 16.73 25.05
N GLY A 310 7.94 17.96 25.37
CA GLY A 310 7.78 18.46 26.74
C GLY A 310 9.05 19.00 27.39
N TYR A 311 10.12 19.23 26.61
CA TYR A 311 11.37 19.79 27.13
C TYR A 311 11.35 21.31 27.15
N GLN A 312 12.01 21.91 28.16
CA GLN A 312 12.27 23.34 28.19
C GLN A 312 13.51 23.64 27.35
N VAL A 313 13.34 24.45 26.31
CA VAL A 313 14.40 24.76 25.34
C VAL A 313 14.60 26.27 25.27
N LYS A 314 15.86 26.71 25.21
CA LYS A 314 16.20 28.08 24.80
C LYS A 314 17.26 28.08 23.71
N THR A 315 17.31 29.16 22.96
CA THR A 315 18.27 29.39 21.88
C THR A 315 19.25 30.50 22.23
N SER A 316 20.46 30.44 21.69
CA SER A 316 21.46 31.49 21.83
C SER A 316 22.22 31.65 20.52
N GLN A 317 22.39 32.89 20.07
CA GLN A 317 23.13 33.21 18.86
C GLN A 317 24.62 33.03 19.10
N THR A 318 25.31 32.34 18.20
CA THR A 318 26.76 32.19 18.19
C THR A 318 27.33 32.58 16.82
N THR A 319 28.63 32.82 16.73
CA THR A 319 29.32 33.11 15.46
C THR A 319 29.15 31.99 14.42
N ARG A 320 28.88 30.75 14.88
CA ARG A 320 28.75 29.56 14.03
C ARG A 320 27.29 29.19 13.73
N GLY A 321 26.33 29.97 14.20
CA GLY A 321 24.90 29.70 14.06
C GLY A 321 24.14 29.76 15.38
N VAL A 322 22.96 29.16 15.43
CA VAL A 322 22.05 29.22 16.57
C VAL A 322 22.17 27.95 17.41
N ARG A 323 22.62 28.10 18.65
CA ARG A 323 22.70 26.99 19.60
C ARG A 323 21.33 26.73 20.18
N VAL A 324 20.92 25.46 20.20
CA VAL A 324 19.68 25.00 20.85
C VAL A 324 20.06 24.22 22.11
N VAL A 325 19.56 24.65 23.26
CA VAL A 325 19.91 24.08 24.56
C VAL A 325 18.66 23.75 25.36
N VAL A 326 18.63 22.55 25.93
CA VAL A 326 17.58 22.03 26.80
C VAL A 326 17.98 22.22 28.26
N GLY A 327 17.10 22.78 29.08
CA GLY A 327 17.40 23.18 30.46
C GLY A 327 17.06 24.64 30.72
N PRO A 328 16.92 25.05 31.99
CA PRO A 328 18.02 24.93 32.96
C PRO A 328 17.81 23.83 34.00
N GLU A 329 18.88 23.08 34.30
CA GLU A 329 18.96 22.16 35.45
C GLU A 329 19.92 22.73 36.50
N ARG A 330 19.62 22.48 37.78
CA ARG A 330 20.53 22.80 38.87
C ARG A 330 21.52 21.64 39.03
N GLY A 331 22.81 21.95 39.00
CA GLY A 331 23.91 21.01 39.19
C GLY A 331 24.20 20.06 38.02
N LYS A 332 25.46 19.58 38.00
CA LYS A 332 26.02 18.79 36.90
C LYS A 332 25.40 17.40 36.78
N ILE A 333 25.04 16.76 37.90
CA ILE A 333 24.49 15.40 37.93
C ILE A 333 23.10 15.37 37.27
N ALA A 334 22.23 16.33 37.60
CA ALA A 334 20.93 16.47 36.96
C ALA A 334 21.04 16.76 35.46
N ALA A 335 22.00 17.59 35.06
CA ALA A 335 22.25 17.88 33.64
C ALA A 335 22.79 16.68 32.84
N LEU A 336 23.65 15.85 33.46
CA LEU A 336 24.10 14.60 32.85
C LEU A 336 22.95 13.61 32.67
N ALA A 337 22.09 13.46 33.68
CA ALA A 337 20.89 12.63 33.57
C ALA A 337 19.91 13.17 32.52
N LEU A 338 19.80 14.50 32.38
CA LEU A 338 18.98 15.13 31.34
C LEU A 338 19.54 14.82 29.95
N LYS A 339 20.87 14.85 29.78
CA LYS A 339 21.54 14.48 28.53
C LYS A 339 21.25 13.01 28.17
N ASP A 340 21.36 12.11 29.15
CA ASP A 340 21.07 10.68 28.91
C ASP A 340 19.59 10.45 28.56
N LYS A 341 18.67 11.17 29.21
CA LYS A 341 17.24 11.16 28.84
C LYS A 341 17.01 11.63 27.41
N VAL A 342 17.59 12.77 27.03
CA VAL A 342 17.49 13.31 25.67
C VAL A 342 18.03 12.32 24.63
N ASN A 343 19.15 11.66 24.91
CA ASN A 343 19.74 10.67 24.00
C ASN A 343 18.93 9.37 23.91
N SER A 344 18.15 9.04 24.94
CA SER A 344 17.36 7.81 25.02
C SER A 344 15.92 7.98 24.51
N ASP A 345 15.51 9.22 24.25
CA ASP A 345 14.14 9.55 23.87
C ASP A 345 13.93 9.42 22.35
N PRO A 346 13.13 8.43 21.89
CA PRO A 346 12.89 8.21 20.46
C PRO A 346 12.17 9.38 19.78
N ASP A 347 11.44 10.21 20.53
CA ASP A 347 10.66 11.32 19.99
C ASP A 347 11.57 12.45 19.47
N VAL A 348 12.75 12.63 20.06
CA VAL A 348 13.72 13.67 19.69
C VAL A 348 14.87 13.13 18.84
N ASN A 349 15.19 11.83 18.91
CA ASN A 349 16.16 11.12 18.07
C ASN A 349 17.48 11.90 17.86
N THR A 350 18.09 12.36 18.95
CA THR A 350 19.37 13.09 18.94
C THR A 350 20.45 12.30 19.65
N THR A 351 21.62 12.14 19.03
CA THR A 351 22.78 11.43 19.61
C THR A 351 23.93 12.38 19.98
N SER A 352 23.81 13.67 19.67
CA SER A 352 24.87 14.68 19.80
C SER A 352 24.70 15.61 21.02
N ALA A 353 23.93 15.18 22.03
CA ALA A 353 23.68 16.00 23.21
C ALA A 353 24.90 16.04 24.13
N TRP A 354 25.32 17.23 24.55
CA TRP A 354 26.42 17.41 25.52
C TRP A 354 26.08 18.48 26.55
N VAL A 355 26.60 18.30 27.76
CA VAL A 355 26.32 19.19 28.90
C VAL A 355 27.22 20.41 28.81
N LEU A 356 26.63 21.59 28.98
CA LEU A 356 27.33 22.86 29.12
C LEU A 356 26.96 23.54 30.43
N TYR A 357 27.91 24.28 30.97
CA TYR A 357 27.64 25.23 32.03
C TYR A 357 26.85 26.40 31.43
N TRP A 358 25.67 26.66 32.00
CA TRP A 358 24.70 27.61 31.50
C TRP A 358 24.85 28.96 32.17
#